data_AF-A0A1Z2SJ55-F1
#
_entry.id   AF-A0A1Z2SJ55-F1
#
_cell.length_a   1.000
_cell.length_b   1.000
_cell.length_c   1.000
_cell.angle_alpha   90.00
_cell.angle_beta   90.00
_cell.angle_gamma   90.00
#
_symmetry.space_group_name_H-M   'P 1'
#
loop_
_entity.id
_entity.type
_entity.pdbx_description
1 polymer ?
#
loop_
_entity_poly.entity_id
_entity_poly.type
_entity_poly.pdbx_seq_one_letter_code
_entity_poly.pdbx_strand_id
1 'polypeptide(L)'
;MAEELLSASDTLLSDVILEVVHTARTLRNKTSPKYQFDDQFKILEKSLLLDGYQIESNSVKALDPNFVGREPVEDALIKEAQKSSIVHKQDIVNAITRSADDFIKAQPDYNGSLTNIRIALETLVREIAFDKGFSTVRTGNTWGPSLNYLRTKGFIDQKDENALSSVYTFISNGAHIPLGFSQEEFVRLGRNLCYSMCYFVIKKFNA
;
A
#
# COMPACT_ATOMS: atom_id res chain seq x y z
N MET A 1 -28.00 5.57 4.34
CA MET A 1 -27.39 5.12 3.07
C MET A 1 -25.88 4.94 3.16
N ALA A 2 -25.05 5.98 3.33
CA ALA A 2 -23.59 5.78 3.39
C ALA A 2 -23.14 4.95 4.62
N GLU A 3 -23.69 5.23 5.80
CA GLU A 3 -23.40 4.45 7.03
C GLU A 3 -23.90 3.00 6.98
N GLU A 4 -24.99 2.73 6.25
CA GLU A 4 -25.53 1.39 6.06
C GLU A 4 -24.65 0.55 5.13
N LEU A 5 -24.03 1.17 4.12
CA LEU A 5 -23.04 0.51 3.27
C LEU A 5 -21.72 0.27 4.01
N LEU A 6 -21.32 1.18 4.89
CA LEU A 6 -20.12 1.02 5.74
C LEU A 6 -20.28 -0.03 6.84
N SER A 7 -21.51 -0.46 7.14
CA SER A 7 -21.83 -1.53 8.10
C SER A 7 -22.32 -2.82 7.44
N ALA A 8 -22.33 -2.88 6.10
CA ALA A 8 -22.71 -4.06 5.34
C ALA A 8 -21.70 -5.20 5.52
N SER A 9 -22.17 -6.44 5.36
CA SER A 9 -21.26 -7.60 5.38
C SER A 9 -20.39 -7.64 4.13
N ASP A 10 -19.17 -8.17 4.28
CA ASP A 10 -18.21 -8.32 3.17
C ASP A 10 -18.80 -9.10 1.98
N THR A 11 -19.67 -10.08 2.26
CA THR A 11 -20.39 -10.84 1.21
C THR A 11 -21.31 -9.96 0.38
N LEU A 12 -22.07 -9.07 1.04
CA LEU A 12 -22.99 -8.18 0.34
C LEU A 12 -22.23 -7.16 -0.51
N LEU A 13 -21.13 -6.61 0.02
CA LEU A 13 -20.26 -5.71 -0.72
C LEU A 13 -19.61 -6.40 -1.92
N SER A 14 -19.17 -7.65 -1.75
CA SER A 14 -18.62 -8.47 -2.83
C SER A 14 -19.63 -8.71 -3.94
N ASP A 15 -20.88 -9.08 -3.61
CA ASP A 15 -21.94 -9.30 -4.59
C ASP A 15 -22.25 -8.03 -5.40
N VAL A 16 -22.26 -6.86 -4.75
CA VAL A 16 -22.44 -5.58 -5.43
C VAL A 16 -21.28 -5.28 -6.39
N ILE A 17 -20.04 -5.51 -5.98
CA ILE A 17 -18.87 -5.33 -6.86
C ILE A 17 -18.97 -6.27 -8.07
N LEU A 18 -19.29 -7.54 -7.85
CA LEU A 18 -19.44 -8.52 -8.93
C LEU A 18 -20.53 -8.12 -9.92
N GLU A 19 -21.67 -7.63 -9.44
CA GLU A 19 -22.76 -7.13 -10.29
C GLU A 19 -22.33 -5.91 -11.12
N VAL A 20 -21.61 -4.95 -10.51
CA VAL A 20 -21.06 -3.77 -11.21
C VAL A 20 -20.11 -4.20 -12.32
N VAL A 21 -19.21 -5.16 -12.04
CA VAL A 21 -18.25 -5.69 -13.03
C VAL A 21 -18.98 -6.45 -14.14
N HIS A 22 -19.95 -7.29 -13.79
CA HIS A 22 -20.71 -8.09 -14.76
C HIS A 22 -21.54 -7.21 -15.71
N THR A 23 -22.14 -6.15 -15.17
CA THR A 23 -23.02 -5.23 -15.91
C THR A 23 -22.32 -3.98 -16.45
N ALA A 24 -20.99 -3.89 -16.32
CA ALA A 24 -20.18 -2.71 -16.66
C ALA A 24 -20.52 -2.11 -18.04
N ARG A 25 -20.68 -2.95 -19.07
CA ARG A 25 -21.04 -2.49 -20.42
C ARG A 25 -22.42 -1.84 -20.48
N THR A 26 -23.39 -2.40 -19.76
CA THR A 26 -24.76 -1.87 -19.68
C THR A 26 -24.76 -0.55 -18.93
N LEU A 27 -24.05 -0.48 -17.81
CA LEU A 27 -23.89 0.75 -17.02
C LEU A 27 -23.25 1.86 -17.87
N ARG A 28 -22.12 1.56 -18.53
CA ARG A 28 -21.43 2.48 -19.44
C ARG A 28 -22.34 3.03 -20.54
N ASN A 29 -23.16 2.17 -21.15
CA ASN A 29 -24.05 2.57 -22.24
C ASN A 29 -25.17 3.54 -21.77
N LYS A 30 -25.52 3.49 -20.48
CA LYS A 30 -26.53 4.38 -19.87
C LYS A 30 -25.92 5.68 -19.33
N THR A 31 -24.60 5.77 -19.22
CA THR A 31 -23.91 6.98 -18.75
C THR A 31 -23.55 7.92 -19.90
N SER A 32 -23.90 9.20 -19.75
CA SER A 32 -23.49 10.26 -20.67
C SER A 32 -23.02 11.48 -19.89
N PRO A 33 -21.80 12.00 -20.15
CA PRO A 33 -20.82 11.50 -21.11
C PRO A 33 -20.11 10.22 -20.65
N LYS A 34 -19.72 9.36 -21.60
CA LYS A 34 -19.15 8.01 -21.32
C LYS A 34 -17.90 8.02 -20.43
N TYR A 35 -17.07 9.07 -20.52
CA TYR A 35 -15.83 9.15 -19.75
C TYR A 35 -16.08 9.14 -18.24
N GLN A 36 -17.24 9.60 -17.76
CA GLN A 36 -17.56 9.56 -16.33
C GLN A 36 -17.65 8.13 -15.80
N PHE A 37 -18.21 7.21 -16.59
CA PHE A 37 -18.19 5.80 -16.23
C PHE A 37 -16.76 5.25 -16.34
N ASP A 38 -16.07 5.54 -17.44
CA ASP A 38 -14.73 5.01 -17.70
C ASP A 38 -13.73 5.37 -16.59
N ASP A 39 -13.76 6.62 -16.12
CA ASP A 39 -12.89 7.09 -15.03
C ASP A 39 -13.18 6.38 -13.71
N GLN A 40 -14.47 6.22 -13.34
CA GLN A 40 -14.86 5.55 -12.09
C GLN A 40 -14.60 4.05 -12.13
N PHE A 41 -14.86 3.41 -13.27
CA PHE A 41 -14.60 1.99 -13.45
C PHE A 41 -13.09 1.69 -13.41
N LYS A 42 -12.27 2.58 -13.96
CA LYS A 42 -10.81 2.48 -13.87
C LYS A 42 -10.28 2.63 -12.44
N ILE A 43 -10.95 3.45 -11.61
CA ILE A 43 -10.64 3.54 -10.17
C ILE A 43 -10.94 2.20 -9.50
N LEU A 44 -12.11 1.61 -9.76
CA LEU A 44 -12.48 0.29 -9.24
C LEU A 44 -11.47 -0.80 -9.65
N GLU A 45 -11.08 -0.83 -10.93
CA GLU A 45 -10.07 -1.77 -11.44
C GLU A 45 -8.76 -1.69 -10.66
N LYS A 46 -8.26 -0.47 -10.40
CA LYS A 46 -7.00 -0.27 -9.67
C LYS A 46 -7.12 -0.57 -8.18
N SER A 47 -8.25 -0.25 -7.56
CA SER A 47 -8.51 -0.62 -6.17
C SER A 47 -8.46 -2.13 -6.01
N LEU A 48 -9.18 -2.87 -6.86
CA LEU A 48 -9.13 -4.34 -6.91
C LEU A 48 -7.70 -4.84 -7.16
N LEU A 49 -6.95 -4.17 -8.06
CA LEU A 49 -5.56 -4.53 -8.38
C LEU A 49 -4.62 -4.42 -7.18
N LEU A 50 -4.80 -3.41 -6.32
CA LEU A 50 -4.05 -3.29 -5.06
C LEU A 50 -4.42 -4.37 -4.06
N ASP A 51 -5.70 -4.77 -4.03
CA ASP A 51 -6.21 -5.84 -3.17
C ASP A 51 -5.89 -7.25 -3.68
N GLY A 52 -5.19 -7.37 -4.81
CA GLY A 52 -4.75 -8.65 -5.36
C GLY A 52 -5.75 -9.30 -6.32
N TYR A 53 -6.70 -8.52 -6.86
CA TYR A 53 -7.69 -8.96 -7.82
C TYR A 53 -7.54 -8.26 -9.18
N GLN A 54 -7.94 -8.92 -10.25
CA GLN A 54 -7.93 -8.35 -11.60
C GLN A 54 -9.26 -8.60 -12.28
N ILE A 55 -9.75 -7.60 -13.01
CA ILE A 55 -10.92 -7.76 -13.87
C ILE A 55 -10.47 -8.31 -15.23
N GLU A 56 -11.00 -9.46 -15.61
CA GLU A 56 -10.81 -10.07 -16.92
C GLU A 56 -12.16 -10.51 -17.48
N SER A 57 -12.49 -10.08 -18.71
CA SER A 57 -13.71 -10.51 -19.42
C SER A 57 -15.00 -10.38 -18.58
N ASN A 58 -15.16 -9.26 -17.86
CA ASN A 58 -16.28 -8.99 -16.93
C ASN A 58 -16.37 -9.98 -15.74
N SER A 59 -15.24 -10.54 -15.32
CA SER A 59 -15.12 -11.37 -14.12
C SER A 59 -13.96 -10.88 -13.26
N VAL A 60 -14.11 -10.98 -11.94
CA VAL A 60 -13.03 -10.66 -10.99
C VAL A 60 -12.27 -11.95 -10.68
N LYS A 61 -10.93 -11.91 -10.81
CA LYS A 61 -10.06 -13.05 -10.52
C LYS A 61 -8.99 -12.65 -9.51
N ALA A 62 -8.69 -13.54 -8.56
CA ALA A 62 -7.54 -13.37 -7.69
C ALA A 62 -6.24 -13.57 -8.50
N LEU A 63 -5.27 -12.69 -8.30
CA LEU A 63 -3.95 -12.78 -8.92
C LEU A 63 -3.10 -13.88 -8.29
N ASP A 64 -3.32 -14.16 -7.01
CA ASP A 64 -2.75 -15.31 -6.32
C ASP A 64 -3.89 -16.07 -5.61
N PRO A 65 -4.24 -17.29 -6.06
CA PRO A 65 -5.29 -18.10 -5.47
C PRO A 65 -5.11 -18.38 -3.97
N ASN A 66 -3.88 -18.31 -3.45
CA ASN A 66 -3.60 -18.57 -2.03
C ASN A 66 -4.06 -17.44 -1.09
N PHE A 67 -4.39 -16.28 -1.64
CA PHE A 67 -4.84 -15.11 -0.89
C PHE A 67 -6.38 -14.94 -0.89
N VAL A 68 -7.11 -15.85 -1.55
CA VAL A 68 -8.58 -15.84 -1.53
C VAL A 68 -9.09 -15.94 -0.09
N GLY A 69 -9.90 -14.97 0.33
CA GLY A 69 -10.49 -14.91 1.66
C GLY A 69 -9.51 -14.54 2.79
N ARG A 70 -8.29 -14.08 2.46
CA ARG A 70 -7.37 -13.49 3.45
C ARG A 70 -7.54 -11.98 3.51
N GLU A 71 -7.29 -11.43 4.69
CA GLU A 71 -7.22 -9.99 4.88
C GLU A 71 -6.17 -9.39 3.91
N PRO A 72 -6.51 -8.34 3.15
CA PRO A 72 -5.55 -7.59 2.37
C PRO A 72 -4.40 -7.18 3.27
N VAL A 73 -3.16 -7.42 2.82
CA VAL A 73 -2.02 -7.13 3.69
C VAL A 73 -2.10 -5.67 4.14
N GLU A 74 -2.50 -4.75 3.24
CA GLU A 74 -2.77 -3.32 3.49
C GLU A 74 -3.43 -3.04 4.83
N ASP A 75 -4.63 -3.59 5.00
CA ASP A 75 -5.46 -3.43 6.18
C ASP A 75 -4.77 -3.98 7.42
N ALA A 76 -4.06 -5.10 7.29
CA ALA A 76 -3.29 -5.69 8.38
C ALA A 76 -2.19 -4.74 8.89
N LEU A 77 -1.42 -4.06 8.01
CA LEU A 77 -0.45 -3.04 8.46
C LEU A 77 -1.13 -1.85 9.12
N ILE A 78 -2.25 -1.36 8.56
CA ILE A 78 -2.96 -0.22 9.15
C ILE A 78 -3.41 -0.58 10.57
N LYS A 79 -3.97 -1.78 10.76
CA LYS A 79 -4.35 -2.31 12.08
C LYS A 79 -3.16 -2.42 13.03
N GLU A 80 -2.04 -2.99 12.58
CA GLU A 80 -0.82 -3.10 13.40
C GLU A 80 -0.23 -1.72 13.76
N ALA A 81 -0.21 -0.77 12.81
CA ALA A 81 0.24 0.59 13.06
C ALA A 81 -0.65 1.32 14.07
N GLN A 82 -1.97 1.20 13.93
CA GLN A 82 -2.94 1.79 14.86
C GLN A 82 -2.84 1.21 16.27
N LYS A 83 -2.62 -0.10 16.39
CA LYS A 83 -2.43 -0.80 17.67
C LYS A 83 -1.12 -0.43 18.37
N SER A 84 -0.11 -0.01 17.62
CA SER A 84 1.23 0.28 18.17
C SER A 84 1.26 1.46 19.15
N SER A 85 2.31 1.48 19.97
CA SER A 85 2.67 2.60 20.86
C SER A 85 3.46 3.71 20.16
N ILE A 86 3.66 3.65 18.84
CA ILE A 86 4.42 4.66 18.10
C ILE A 86 3.72 6.03 18.19
N VAL A 87 4.50 7.06 18.52
CA VAL A 87 4.01 8.44 18.71
C VAL A 87 3.38 8.99 17.43
N HIS A 88 4.06 8.87 16.30
CA HIS A 88 3.61 9.40 15.00
C HIS A 88 2.88 8.36 14.14
N LYS A 89 2.15 7.42 14.76
CA LYS A 89 1.48 6.34 14.01
C LYS A 89 0.46 6.82 12.97
N GLN A 90 -0.19 7.95 13.22
CA GLN A 90 -1.15 8.52 12.27
C GLN A 90 -0.46 9.02 10.99
N ASP A 91 0.78 9.53 11.07
CA ASP A 91 1.55 9.94 9.90
C ASP A 91 1.89 8.73 9.02
N ILE A 92 2.19 7.59 9.64
CA ILE A 92 2.44 6.31 8.95
C ILE A 92 1.16 5.85 8.24
N VAL A 93 0.02 5.81 8.94
CA VAL A 93 -1.28 5.45 8.36
C VAL A 93 -1.63 6.38 7.19
N ASN A 94 -1.52 7.69 7.38
CA ASN A 94 -1.79 8.67 6.34
C ASN A 94 -0.88 8.48 5.11
N ALA A 95 0.39 8.16 5.30
CA ALA A 95 1.32 7.89 4.20
C ALA A 95 0.98 6.60 3.44
N ILE A 96 0.54 5.54 4.12
CA ILE A 96 0.06 4.31 3.49
C ILE A 96 -1.19 4.60 2.65
N THR A 97 -2.18 5.30 3.24
CA THR A 97 -3.42 5.65 2.55
C THR A 97 -3.16 6.56 1.34
N ARG A 98 -2.34 7.60 1.47
CA ARG A 98 -1.95 8.45 0.33
C ARG A 98 -1.26 7.68 -0.78
N SER A 99 -0.46 6.66 -0.42
CA SER A 99 0.16 5.79 -1.42
C SER A 99 -0.88 5.02 -2.24
N ALA A 100 -1.96 4.54 -1.61
CA ALA A 100 -3.08 3.92 -2.30
C ALA A 100 -3.84 4.94 -3.16
N ASP A 101 -4.22 6.08 -2.58
CA ASP A 101 -4.97 7.14 -3.26
C ASP A 101 -4.27 7.62 -4.55
N ASP A 102 -2.95 7.80 -4.46
CA ASP A 102 -2.13 8.21 -5.61
C ASP A 102 -2.08 7.16 -6.71
N PHE A 103 -2.20 5.88 -6.36
CA PHE A 103 -2.25 4.79 -7.32
C PHE A 103 -3.62 4.67 -7.99
N ILE A 104 -4.71 4.72 -7.21
CA ILE A 104 -6.06 4.35 -7.68
C ILE A 104 -6.75 5.43 -8.52
N LYS A 105 -6.43 6.71 -8.30
CA LYS A 105 -7.12 7.82 -8.98
C LYS A 105 -7.13 7.69 -10.51
N ALA A 106 -8.13 8.28 -11.16
CA ALA A 106 -8.35 8.15 -12.61
C ALA A 106 -7.07 8.45 -13.43
N GLN A 107 -6.32 9.48 -13.01
CA GLN A 107 -4.97 9.83 -13.47
C GLN A 107 -3.95 9.60 -12.35
N PRO A 108 -3.32 8.40 -12.27
CA PRO A 108 -2.42 8.05 -11.18
C PRO A 108 -1.21 8.98 -11.05
N ASP A 109 -0.80 9.20 -9.81
CA ASP A 109 0.50 9.76 -9.48
C ASP A 109 1.37 8.63 -8.95
N TYR A 110 1.88 7.83 -9.88
CA TYR A 110 2.72 6.69 -9.54
C TYR A 110 3.99 7.05 -8.76
N ASN A 111 4.54 8.25 -9.00
CA ASN A 111 5.68 8.72 -8.23
C ASN A 111 5.28 9.10 -6.81
N GLY A 112 4.14 9.78 -6.64
CA GLY A 112 3.50 10.05 -5.36
C GLY A 112 3.23 8.76 -4.59
N SER A 113 2.70 7.73 -5.25
CA SER A 113 2.42 6.42 -4.64
C SER A 113 3.68 5.78 -4.03
N LEU A 114 4.79 5.70 -4.80
CA LEU A 114 6.06 5.16 -4.31
C LEU A 114 6.70 6.06 -3.23
N THR A 115 6.59 7.38 -3.39
CA THR A 115 7.13 8.35 -2.43
C THR A 115 6.43 8.21 -1.08
N ASN A 116 5.10 8.13 -1.07
CA ASN A 116 4.30 8.04 0.14
C ASN A 116 4.56 6.74 0.91
N ILE A 117 4.62 5.57 0.23
CA ILE A 117 4.93 4.32 0.94
C ILE A 117 6.37 4.29 1.46
N ARG A 118 7.31 4.95 0.77
CA ARG A 118 8.68 5.13 1.25
C ARG A 118 8.73 6.00 2.50
N ILE A 119 7.97 7.09 2.53
CA ILE A 119 7.83 7.96 3.71
C ILE A 119 7.26 7.16 4.89
N ALA A 120 6.28 6.28 4.65
CA ALA A 120 5.72 5.41 5.68
C ALA A 120 6.81 4.51 6.29
N LEU A 121 7.61 3.83 5.45
CA LEU A 121 8.70 2.96 5.89
C LEU A 121 9.77 3.73 6.66
N GLU A 122 10.20 4.89 6.15
CA GLU A 122 11.20 5.73 6.81
C GLU A 122 10.72 6.20 8.18
N THR A 123 9.49 6.69 8.24
CA THR A 123 8.88 7.20 9.47
C THR A 123 8.76 6.08 10.50
N LEU A 124 8.30 4.90 10.08
CA LEU A 124 8.19 3.72 10.94
C LEU A 124 9.54 3.33 11.55
N VAL A 125 10.57 3.14 10.72
CA VAL A 125 11.92 2.75 11.18
C VAL A 125 12.51 3.80 12.12
N ARG A 126 12.37 5.08 11.77
CA ARG A 126 12.88 6.19 12.57
C ARG A 126 12.20 6.29 13.93
N GLU A 127 10.88 6.15 13.97
CA GLU A 127 10.13 6.22 15.23
C GLU A 127 10.44 5.04 16.15
N ILE A 128 10.61 3.83 15.60
CA ILE A 128 11.06 2.67 16.39
C ILE A 128 12.49 2.87 16.90
N ALA A 129 13.38 3.47 16.11
CA ALA A 129 14.72 3.82 16.58
C ALA A 129 14.65 4.81 17.75
N PHE A 130 13.81 5.85 17.66
CA PHE A 130 13.61 6.80 18.76
C PHE A 130 13.02 6.15 20.01
N ASP A 131 12.01 5.29 19.87
CA ASP A 131 11.44 4.52 20.98
C ASP A 131 12.52 3.68 21.69
N LYS A 132 13.47 3.12 20.94
CA LYS A 132 14.60 2.35 21.47
C LYS A 132 15.77 3.19 21.98
N GLY A 133 15.62 4.50 22.04
CA GLY A 133 16.61 5.43 22.60
C GLY A 133 17.64 5.93 21.60
N PHE A 134 17.37 5.90 20.30
CA PHE A 134 18.19 6.61 19.32
C PHE A 134 18.09 8.11 19.59
N SER A 135 19.21 8.81 19.66
CA SER A 135 19.23 10.24 19.92
C SER A 135 20.11 10.93 18.89
N THR A 136 19.50 11.44 17.83
CA THR A 136 20.13 12.40 16.92
C THR A 136 19.29 13.66 16.91
N VAL A 137 19.92 14.79 16.59
CA VAL A 137 19.17 15.98 16.19
C VAL A 137 18.28 15.56 15.01
N ARG A 138 16.96 15.84 15.05
CA ARG A 138 15.99 15.51 13.99
C ARG A 138 16.21 16.36 12.72
N THR A 139 17.46 16.59 12.34
CA THR A 139 17.90 17.41 11.21
C THR A 139 18.65 16.53 10.22
N GLY A 140 18.15 16.45 8.97
CA GLY A 140 18.78 15.68 7.89
C GLY A 140 18.19 14.29 7.65
N ASN A 141 18.73 13.59 6.65
CA ASN A 141 18.34 12.21 6.34
C ASN A 141 18.83 11.26 7.44
N THR A 142 17.89 10.66 8.18
CA THR A 142 18.17 9.78 9.32
C THR A 142 17.86 8.31 9.02
N TRP A 143 17.52 7.96 7.79
CA TRP A 143 17.22 6.59 7.37
C TRP A 143 18.35 5.60 7.70
N GLY A 144 19.53 5.79 7.10
CA GLY A 144 20.69 4.91 7.31
C GLY A 144 21.15 4.86 8.78
N PRO A 145 21.29 6.00 9.48
CA PRO A 145 21.60 6.01 10.90
C PRO A 145 20.58 5.27 11.78
N SER A 146 19.28 5.41 11.50
CA SER A 146 18.22 4.72 12.26
C SER A 146 18.29 3.20 12.06
N LEU A 147 18.48 2.73 10.83
CA LEU A 147 18.65 1.31 10.54
C LEU A 147 19.87 0.71 11.26
N ASN A 148 21.02 1.37 11.16
CA ASN A 148 22.24 0.91 11.82
C ASN A 148 22.03 0.85 13.34
N TYR A 149 21.41 1.88 13.93
CA TYR A 149 21.08 1.86 15.35
C TYR A 149 20.23 0.66 15.74
N LEU A 150 19.13 0.41 15.02
CA LEU A 150 18.26 -0.74 15.28
C LEU A 150 19.01 -2.07 15.18
N ARG A 151 19.95 -2.20 14.23
CA ARG A 151 20.80 -3.38 14.12
C ARG A 151 21.74 -3.53 15.30
N THR A 152 22.44 -2.46 15.70
CA THR A 152 23.39 -2.51 16.83
C THR A 152 22.70 -2.80 18.17
N LYS A 153 21.42 -2.43 18.29
CA LYS A 153 20.57 -2.80 19.43
C LYS A 153 19.95 -4.20 19.33
N GLY A 154 20.23 -4.95 18.27
CA GLY A 154 19.71 -6.30 18.06
C GLY A 154 18.20 -6.34 17.76
N PHE A 155 17.57 -5.20 17.44
CA PHE A 155 16.17 -5.20 17.03
C PHE A 155 16.00 -5.82 15.64
N ILE A 156 16.88 -5.48 14.71
CA ILE A 156 16.99 -6.13 13.41
C ILE A 156 18.36 -6.79 13.26
N ASP A 157 18.47 -7.81 12.42
CA ASP A 157 19.77 -8.39 12.07
C ASP A 157 20.37 -7.75 10.79
N GLN A 158 21.51 -8.25 10.34
CA GLN A 158 22.16 -7.75 9.12
C GLN A 158 21.34 -8.04 7.86
N LYS A 159 20.63 -9.16 7.82
CA LYS A 159 19.80 -9.55 6.67
C LYS A 159 18.58 -8.64 6.57
N ASP A 160 17.95 -8.33 7.70
CA ASP A 160 16.87 -7.38 7.84
C ASP A 160 17.31 -5.98 7.38
N GLU A 161 18.45 -5.46 7.86
CA GLU A 161 18.99 -4.15 7.45
C GLU A 161 19.24 -4.08 5.94
N ASN A 162 19.83 -5.14 5.37
CA ASN A 162 20.10 -5.22 3.93
C ASN A 162 18.80 -5.23 3.13
N ALA A 163 17.81 -6.03 3.53
CA ALA A 163 16.51 -6.09 2.87
C ALA A 163 15.79 -4.74 2.89
N LEU A 164 15.71 -4.10 4.06
CA LEU A 164 15.10 -2.78 4.22
C LEU A 164 15.78 -1.73 3.35
N SER A 165 17.11 -1.69 3.38
CA SER A 165 17.90 -0.75 2.57
C SER A 165 17.72 -0.98 1.09
N SER A 166 17.77 -2.24 0.63
CA SER A 166 17.59 -2.58 -0.78
C SER A 166 16.21 -2.22 -1.31
N VAL A 167 15.14 -2.52 -0.56
CA VAL A 167 13.77 -2.15 -0.96
C VAL A 167 13.60 -0.64 -1.01
N TYR A 168 14.11 0.08 0.00
CA TYR A 168 14.08 1.54 0.03
C TYR A 168 14.80 2.15 -1.19
N THR A 169 15.99 1.64 -1.53
CA THR A 169 16.74 2.09 -2.71
C THR A 169 16.05 1.72 -4.02
N PHE A 170 15.50 0.50 -4.12
CA PHE A 170 14.81 0.00 -5.31
C PHE A 170 13.68 0.93 -5.75
N ILE A 171 12.87 1.44 -4.81
CA ILE A 171 11.77 2.36 -5.11
C ILE A 171 12.19 3.84 -5.16
N SER A 172 13.39 4.18 -4.70
CA SER A 172 13.84 5.59 -4.60
C SER A 172 14.28 6.22 -5.91
N ASN A 173 14.70 5.42 -6.89
CA ASN A 173 15.24 5.92 -8.15
C ASN A 173 14.19 6.51 -9.10
N GLY A 174 12.93 6.63 -8.69
CA GLY A 174 11.89 7.33 -9.44
C GLY A 174 11.71 6.78 -10.86
N ALA A 175 10.81 5.81 -11.02
CA ALA A 175 10.24 5.46 -12.32
C ALA A 175 11.24 5.12 -13.46
N HIS A 176 12.46 4.63 -13.18
CA HIS A 176 13.19 3.87 -14.18
C HIS A 176 12.51 2.50 -14.34
N ILE A 177 11.50 2.46 -15.18
CA ILE A 177 10.69 1.27 -15.45
C ILE A 177 11.57 0.28 -16.24
N PRO A 178 11.85 -0.92 -15.70
CA PRO A 178 12.57 -1.94 -16.44
C PRO A 178 11.84 -2.30 -17.73
N LEU A 179 12.60 -2.67 -18.77
CA LEU A 179 12.02 -3.14 -20.02
C LEU A 179 11.06 -4.32 -19.76
N GLY A 180 9.87 -4.26 -20.33
CA GLY A 180 8.84 -5.29 -20.17
C GLY A 180 7.82 -5.03 -19.06
N PHE A 181 8.00 -4.00 -18.24
CA PHE A 181 6.98 -3.56 -17.28
C PHE A 181 6.21 -2.34 -17.82
N SER A 182 4.90 -2.32 -17.60
CA SER A 182 4.16 -1.06 -17.56
C SER A 182 4.51 -0.29 -16.28
N GLN A 183 4.25 1.02 -16.29
CA GLN A 183 4.45 1.85 -15.10
C GLN A 183 3.59 1.39 -13.92
N GLU A 184 2.35 0.98 -14.18
CA GLU A 184 1.41 0.48 -13.18
C GLU A 184 1.93 -0.79 -12.51
N GLU A 185 2.39 -1.76 -13.30
CA GLU A 185 2.93 -3.02 -12.80
C GLU A 185 4.18 -2.79 -11.94
N PHE A 186 5.10 -1.95 -12.41
CA PHE A 186 6.33 -1.66 -11.68
C PHE A 186 6.05 -0.94 -10.36
N VAL A 187 5.15 0.03 -10.36
CA VAL A 187 4.78 0.79 -9.16
C VAL A 187 4.04 -0.09 -8.17
N ARG A 188 3.12 -0.93 -8.64
CA ARG A 188 2.46 -1.92 -7.79
C ARG A 188 3.46 -2.87 -7.15
N LEU A 189 4.42 -3.38 -7.91
CA LEU A 189 5.48 -4.25 -7.37
C LEU A 189 6.30 -3.51 -6.29
N GLY A 190 6.81 -2.31 -6.61
CA GLY A 190 7.59 -1.52 -5.67
C GLY A 190 6.81 -1.17 -4.39
N ARG A 191 5.54 -0.79 -4.55
CA ARG A 191 4.62 -0.56 -3.45
C ARG A 191 4.47 -1.80 -2.59
N ASN A 192 4.14 -2.96 -3.17
CA ASN A 192 3.95 -4.22 -2.45
C ASN A 192 5.20 -4.65 -1.67
N LEU A 193 6.39 -4.46 -2.25
CA LEU A 193 7.66 -4.74 -1.55
C LEU A 193 7.87 -3.82 -0.34
N CYS A 194 7.75 -2.51 -0.52
CA CYS A 194 7.93 -1.52 0.55
C CYS A 194 6.90 -1.70 1.66
N TYR A 195 5.67 -1.94 1.23
CA TYR A 195 4.55 -2.24 2.07
C TYR A 195 4.78 -3.49 2.95
N SER A 196 5.28 -4.58 2.36
CA SER A 196 5.64 -5.80 3.10
C SER A 196 6.74 -5.56 4.13
N MET A 197 7.69 -4.67 3.82
CA MET A 197 8.73 -4.26 4.76
C MET A 197 8.16 -3.45 5.93
N CYS A 198 7.20 -2.55 5.67
CA CYS A 198 6.48 -1.85 6.75
C CYS A 198 5.79 -2.86 7.68
N TYR A 199 5.05 -3.81 7.11
CA TYR A 199 4.35 -4.86 7.87
C TYR A 199 5.32 -5.68 8.73
N PHE A 200 6.43 -6.14 8.16
CA PHE A 200 7.47 -6.86 8.88
C PHE A 200 7.98 -6.08 10.10
N VAL A 201 8.36 -4.81 9.90
CA VAL A 201 8.97 -3.98 10.95
C VAL A 201 7.97 -3.68 12.07
N ILE A 202 6.72 -3.28 11.74
CA ILE A 202 5.72 -2.99 12.76
C ILE A 202 5.31 -4.24 13.53
N LYS A 203 5.18 -5.39 12.85
CA LYS A 203 4.76 -6.63 13.47
C LYS A 203 5.81 -7.09 14.49
N LYS A 204 7.08 -6.92 14.15
CA LYS A 204 8.21 -7.19 15.04
C LYS A 204 8.28 -6.21 16.21
N PHE A 205 7.89 -4.95 16.01
CA PHE A 205 7.82 -3.95 17.08
C PHE A 205 6.70 -4.25 18.08
N ASN A 206 5.56 -4.73 17.60
CA ASN A 206 4.38 -5.07 18.41
C ASN A 206 4.45 -6.45 19.09
N ALA A 207 5.47 -7.27 18.78
CA ALA A 207 5.67 -8.61 19.33
C ALA A 207 6.30 -8.56 20.73
#